data_AF-A0ABC8Y9M3-F1
#
_entry.id   AF-A0ABC8Y9M3-F1
#
_cell.length_a   1.000
_cell.length_b   1.000
_cell.length_c   1.000
_cell.angle_alpha   90.00
_cell.angle_beta   90.00
_cell.angle_gamma   90.00
#
_symmetry.space_group_name_H-M   'P 1'
#
loop_
_entity.id
_entity.type
_entity.pdbx_description
1 polymer ?
#
loop_
_entity_poly.entity_id
_entity_poly.type
_entity_poly.pdbx_seq_one_letter_code
_entity_poly.pdbx_strand_id
1 'polypeptide(L)'
;MASTLAILRPSAPAPLAGPRARVAAPAAARVALPSRFRYSPARVPLGSEVAAAGADALFVDYKPTTAFLFPGQDASDAANSAMVSVIGLDSEKVQQLCDAANEEVDETERVQIANFLCPGNYAVSGGVKGIEVVEAKAKSFKARMTVCLAVAGAFHTSFMRPAVSRLESALASTEFRTPRIPVISNVDALPHSDPDTIKQILARQVTSPVQWETTVKTLMGKGLEKSYELGPGKVRD
;
A
#
# COMPACT_ATOMS: atom_id res chain seq x y z
N MET A 1 -0.90 0.41 6.61
CA MET A 1 -0.03 0.13 5.45
C MET A 1 -0.85 0.38 4.20
N ALA A 2 -0.30 1.09 3.21
CA ALA A 2 -1.04 1.47 2.01
C ALA A 2 -1.41 0.20 1.23
N SER A 3 -2.66 -0.23 1.40
CA SER A 3 -3.25 -1.35 0.67
C SER A 3 -3.55 -0.89 -0.76
N THR A 4 -3.19 -1.75 -1.70
CA THR A 4 -3.53 -1.78 -3.13
C THR A 4 -4.65 -0.82 -3.55
N LEU A 5 -4.34 0.13 -4.42
CA LEU A 5 -5.32 0.97 -5.13
C LEU A 5 -5.95 0.17 -6.27
N ALA A 6 -7.28 0.12 -6.33
CA ALA A 6 -8.01 -0.58 -7.38
C ALA A 6 -9.02 0.35 -8.08
N ILE A 7 -8.59 1.21 -9.04
CA ILE A 7 -9.48 2.15 -9.79
C ILE A 7 -8.76 2.53 -11.11
N LEU A 8 -9.33 2.59 -12.33
CA LEU A 8 -10.57 3.18 -12.83
C LEU A 8 -11.10 2.47 -14.09
N ARG A 9 -12.42 2.60 -14.28
CA ARG A 9 -13.14 2.39 -15.54
C ARG A 9 -12.72 3.48 -16.54
N PRO A 10 -12.26 3.15 -17.76
CA PRO A 10 -12.15 4.13 -18.83
C PRO A 10 -13.55 4.73 -19.08
N SER A 11 -13.64 6.04 -19.22
CA SER A 11 -14.83 6.67 -19.79
C SER A 11 -15.05 6.04 -21.18
N ALA A 12 -16.14 5.29 -21.33
CA ALA A 12 -16.54 4.82 -22.64
C ALA A 12 -16.78 6.04 -23.54
N PRO A 13 -16.42 6.00 -24.84
CA PRO A 13 -16.84 7.04 -25.76
C PRO A 13 -18.37 7.11 -25.76
N ALA A 14 -18.90 8.34 -25.77
CA ALA A 14 -20.33 8.60 -25.71
C ALA A 14 -21.09 7.75 -26.76
N PRO A 15 -22.13 6.99 -26.39
CA PRO A 15 -22.93 6.30 -27.38
C PRO A 15 -23.73 7.32 -28.19
N LEU A 16 -23.66 7.18 -29.51
CA LEU A 16 -24.48 7.88 -30.48
C LEU A 16 -25.97 7.73 -30.12
N ALA A 17 -26.71 8.84 -30.26
CA ALA A 17 -28.10 8.97 -29.86
C ALA A 17 -29.01 7.91 -30.52
N GLY A 18 -29.72 7.14 -29.68
CA GLY A 18 -30.84 6.27 -30.06
C GLY A 18 -31.99 6.41 -29.05
N PRO A 19 -33.25 6.14 -29.45
CA PRO A 19 -34.44 6.61 -28.73
C PRO A 19 -34.65 5.94 -27.36
N ARG A 20 -34.99 6.77 -26.37
CA ARG A 20 -35.16 6.45 -24.95
C ARG A 20 -36.38 5.53 -24.69
N ALA A 21 -36.15 4.38 -24.07
CA ALA A 21 -37.19 3.63 -23.36
C ALA A 21 -37.22 4.06 -21.88
N ARG A 22 -38.41 4.41 -21.37
CA ARG A 22 -38.65 4.76 -19.96
C ARG A 22 -38.71 3.48 -19.11
N VAL A 23 -37.93 3.41 -18.05
CA VAL A 23 -38.11 2.45 -16.95
C VAL A 23 -38.14 3.22 -15.63
N ALA A 24 -39.11 2.88 -14.78
CA ALA A 24 -39.47 3.58 -13.56
C ALA A 24 -38.39 3.51 -12.47
N ALA A 25 -38.25 4.59 -11.69
CA ALA A 25 -37.34 4.68 -10.55
C ALA A 25 -38.00 4.12 -9.27
N PRO A 26 -37.30 3.32 -8.43
CA PRO A 26 -37.79 2.99 -7.11
C PRO A 26 -37.42 4.07 -6.08
N ALA A 27 -38.28 4.18 -5.07
CA ALA A 27 -38.37 5.25 -4.09
C ALA A 27 -37.14 5.40 -3.18
N ALA A 28 -36.77 6.65 -2.89
CA ALA A 28 -35.74 7.00 -1.93
C ALA A 28 -36.26 6.90 -0.49
N ALA A 29 -35.74 5.94 0.28
CA ALA A 29 -35.91 5.91 1.73
C ALA A 29 -34.83 6.78 2.41
N ARG A 30 -35.24 7.90 3.02
CA ARG A 30 -34.39 8.71 3.89
C ARG A 30 -34.39 8.10 5.29
N VAL A 31 -33.23 7.71 5.81
CA VAL A 31 -33.04 7.38 7.22
C VAL A 31 -32.28 8.53 7.90
N ALA A 32 -32.90 9.11 8.92
CA ALA A 32 -32.33 10.17 9.74
C ALA A 32 -31.31 9.61 10.75
N LEU A 33 -30.19 10.32 10.96
CA LEU A 33 -29.17 9.98 11.96
C LEU A 33 -29.40 10.78 13.24
N PRO A 34 -29.44 10.14 14.44
CA PRO A 34 -29.37 10.86 15.68
C PRO A 34 -27.93 11.28 16.00
N SER A 35 -27.81 12.51 16.50
CA SER A 35 -26.57 13.13 16.93
C SER A 35 -26.13 12.64 18.32
N ARG A 36 -24.82 12.43 18.46
CA ARG A 36 -24.01 12.23 19.69
C ARG A 36 -24.06 10.82 20.30
N PHE A 37 -22.90 10.13 20.33
CA PHE A 37 -22.30 9.61 21.57
C PHE A 37 -20.84 9.13 21.37
N ARG A 38 -20.17 8.94 22.51
CA ARG A 38 -18.73 9.01 22.79
C ARG A 38 -17.88 7.84 22.29
N TYR A 39 -16.59 8.14 22.11
CA TYR A 39 -15.47 7.22 21.88
C TYR A 39 -15.28 6.23 23.04
N SER A 40 -15.11 4.95 22.74
CA SER A 40 -14.50 3.95 23.62
C SER A 40 -13.77 2.90 22.77
N PRO A 41 -12.48 2.60 23.03
CA PRO A 41 -11.73 1.63 22.24
C PRO A 41 -12.01 0.22 22.77
N ALA A 42 -12.99 -0.47 22.19
CA ALA A 42 -13.22 -1.88 22.47
C ALA A 42 -12.41 -2.75 21.49
N ARG A 43 -11.48 -3.51 22.06
CA ARG A 43 -10.70 -4.58 21.43
C ARG A 43 -11.67 -5.63 20.86
N VAL A 44 -11.69 -5.85 19.55
CA VAL A 44 -12.52 -6.91 18.95
C VAL A 44 -11.82 -8.26 19.14
N PRO A 45 -12.48 -9.26 19.76
CA PRO A 45 -11.91 -10.59 19.95
C PRO A 45 -11.93 -11.41 18.65
N LEU A 46 -10.98 -12.34 18.57
CA LEU A 46 -10.80 -13.30 17.49
C LEU A 46 -12.07 -14.17 17.33
N GLY A 47 -12.75 -14.07 16.19
CA GLY A 47 -13.86 -14.98 15.83
C GLY A 47 -15.23 -14.36 15.52
N SER A 48 -15.34 -13.09 15.10
CA SER A 48 -16.63 -12.58 14.59
C SER A 48 -16.72 -12.68 13.06
N GLU A 49 -17.68 -13.48 12.58
CA GLU A 49 -18.10 -13.47 11.18
C GLU A 49 -18.79 -12.13 10.87
N VAL A 50 -18.27 -11.40 9.88
CA VAL A 50 -18.91 -10.20 9.36
C VAL A 50 -19.96 -10.63 8.34
N ALA A 51 -21.23 -10.58 8.73
CA ALA A 51 -22.35 -10.71 7.80
C ALA A 51 -22.32 -9.54 6.79
N ALA A 52 -21.85 -9.80 5.58
CA ALA A 52 -21.86 -8.84 4.48
C ALA A 52 -23.27 -8.75 3.87
N ALA A 53 -24.07 -7.79 4.32
CA ALA A 53 -25.29 -7.40 3.63
C ALA A 53 -24.92 -6.52 2.41
N GLY A 54 -25.15 -7.06 1.21
CA GLY A 54 -25.19 -6.30 -0.06
C GLY A 54 -23.84 -5.99 -0.71
N ALA A 55 -23.18 -7.00 -1.27
CA ALA A 55 -22.01 -6.79 -2.13
C ALA A 55 -22.44 -6.46 -3.57
N ASP A 56 -22.05 -5.28 -4.05
CA ASP A 56 -22.10 -4.90 -5.47
C ASP A 56 -21.34 -5.93 -6.31
N ALA A 57 -21.92 -6.34 -7.45
CA ALA A 57 -21.37 -7.37 -8.35
C ALA A 57 -19.97 -7.06 -8.91
N LEU A 58 -19.48 -5.83 -8.72
CA LEU A 58 -18.13 -5.41 -9.08
C LEU A 58 -17.04 -6.10 -8.25
N PHE A 59 -17.35 -6.53 -7.02
CA PHE A 59 -16.39 -7.09 -6.05
C PHE A 59 -16.73 -8.52 -5.61
N VAL A 60 -17.65 -9.20 -6.29
CA VAL A 60 -17.99 -10.61 -6.02
C VAL A 60 -16.76 -11.53 -6.06
N ASP A 61 -15.76 -11.17 -6.87
CA ASP A 61 -14.49 -11.89 -6.99
C ASP A 61 -13.44 -11.45 -5.95
N TYR A 62 -13.65 -10.30 -5.28
CA TYR A 62 -12.79 -9.80 -4.21
C TYR A 62 -13.35 -10.22 -2.86
N LYS A 63 -13.09 -11.48 -2.49
CA LYS A 63 -13.23 -11.96 -1.12
C LYS A 63 -11.87 -11.87 -0.42
N PRO A 64 -11.63 -10.89 0.46
CA PRO A 64 -10.50 -10.97 1.39
C PRO A 64 -10.86 -11.98 2.50
N THR A 65 -11.01 -13.26 2.15
CA THR A 65 -11.29 -14.35 3.11
C THR A 65 -10.06 -14.80 3.88
N THR A 66 -8.91 -14.23 3.58
CA THR A 66 -7.70 -14.46 4.34
C THR A 66 -7.06 -13.10 4.51
N ALA A 67 -7.14 -12.56 5.72
CA ALA A 67 -6.11 -11.62 6.16
C ALA A 67 -4.80 -12.36 5.93
N PHE A 68 -4.11 -12.00 4.85
CA PHE A 68 -2.78 -12.49 4.55
C PHE A 68 -1.93 -11.97 5.71
N LEU A 69 -1.85 -12.76 6.79
CA LEU A 69 -0.90 -12.56 7.85
C LEU A 69 0.43 -12.64 7.12
N PHE A 70 1.02 -11.48 6.84
CA PHE A 70 2.18 -11.40 5.98
C PHE A 70 3.24 -12.32 6.58
N PRO A 71 3.74 -13.34 5.87
CA PRO A 71 4.70 -14.31 6.41
C PRO A 71 6.08 -13.69 6.75
N GLY A 72 6.18 -12.36 6.70
CA GLY A 72 7.37 -11.58 7.05
C GLY A 72 7.49 -11.21 8.52
N GLN A 73 6.60 -11.64 9.42
CA GLN A 73 6.81 -11.43 10.86
C GLN A 73 8.11 -12.13 11.32
N ASP A 74 8.33 -13.39 10.93
CA ASP A 74 9.57 -14.11 11.25
C ASP A 74 10.81 -13.43 10.67
N ALA A 75 10.71 -12.85 9.46
CA ALA A 75 11.82 -12.08 8.87
C ALA A 75 12.07 -10.76 9.60
N SER A 76 11.02 -10.17 10.16
CA SER A 76 11.11 -8.95 10.97
C SER A 76 11.71 -9.25 12.35
N ASP A 77 11.34 -10.36 12.96
CA ASP A 77 11.85 -10.81 14.25
C ASP A 77 13.32 -11.29 14.16
N ALA A 78 13.74 -11.76 12.99
CA ALA A 78 15.09 -12.29 12.77
C ALA A 78 16.17 -11.21 12.67
N ALA A 79 15.82 -9.94 12.41
CA ALA A 79 16.78 -8.87 12.20
C ALA A 79 16.35 -7.59 12.91
N ASN A 80 17.23 -7.08 13.78
CA ASN A 80 17.02 -5.81 14.46
C ASN A 80 16.99 -4.68 13.43
N SER A 81 15.80 -4.18 13.12
CA SER A 81 15.56 -3.29 11.99
C SER A 81 14.49 -2.26 12.30
N ALA A 82 14.50 -1.15 11.57
CA ALA A 82 13.60 -0.03 11.81
C ALA A 82 13.19 0.67 10.51
N MET A 83 12.22 1.57 10.64
CA MET A 83 11.75 2.40 9.56
C MET A 83 11.42 3.81 10.07
N VAL A 84 11.83 4.83 9.32
CA VAL A 84 11.63 6.24 9.64
C VAL A 84 11.03 6.99 8.46
N SER A 85 10.02 7.81 8.69
CA SER A 85 9.51 8.75 7.71
C SER A 85 10.36 10.02 7.74
N VAL A 86 10.91 10.41 6.58
CA VAL A 86 11.67 11.63 6.36
C VAL A 86 10.79 12.62 5.62
N ILE A 87 10.53 13.77 6.26
CA ILE A 87 9.57 14.75 5.76
C ILE A 87 10.27 16.07 5.44
N GLY A 88 9.90 16.69 4.32
CA GLY A 88 10.39 18.00 3.88
C GLY A 88 11.60 17.95 2.93
N LEU A 89 12.02 16.76 2.51
CA LEU A 89 13.04 16.57 1.48
C LEU A 89 12.42 15.97 0.21
N ASP A 90 12.99 16.29 -0.95
CA ASP A 90 12.73 15.56 -2.19
C ASP A 90 13.43 14.18 -2.17
N SER A 91 13.03 13.29 -3.08
CA SER A 91 13.55 11.92 -3.13
C SER A 91 15.06 11.85 -3.36
N GLU A 92 15.64 12.78 -4.11
CA GLU A 92 17.07 12.81 -4.40
C GLU A 92 17.87 13.12 -3.13
N LYS A 93 17.44 14.12 -2.36
CA LYS A 93 18.05 14.43 -1.07
C LYS A 93 17.86 13.33 -0.03
N VAL A 94 16.71 12.65 -0.03
CA VAL A 94 16.54 11.47 0.83
C VAL A 94 17.51 10.36 0.41
N GLN A 95 17.73 10.17 -0.89
CA GLN A 95 18.72 9.19 -1.36
C GLN A 95 20.13 9.57 -0.90
N GLN A 96 20.54 10.83 -1.06
CA GLN A 96 21.82 11.33 -0.57
C GLN A 96 21.97 11.17 0.95
N LEU A 97 20.88 11.35 1.71
CA LEU A 97 20.86 11.12 3.17
C LEU A 97 21.06 9.64 3.50
N CYS A 98 20.41 8.73 2.77
CA CYS A 98 20.63 7.28 2.92
C CYS A 98 22.08 6.90 2.59
N ASP A 99 22.62 7.43 1.49
CA ASP A 99 24.01 7.16 1.07
C ASP A 99 25.00 7.63 2.13
N ALA A 100 24.83 8.86 2.65
CA ALA A 100 25.66 9.39 3.72
C ALA A 100 25.53 8.63 5.05
N ALA A 101 24.38 8.01 5.31
CA ALA A 101 24.22 7.13 6.47
C ALA A 101 24.89 5.77 6.26
N ASN A 102 24.79 5.23 5.05
CA ASN A 102 25.37 3.94 4.65
C ASN A 102 26.90 3.94 4.60
N GLU A 103 27.54 5.11 4.52
CA GLU A 103 29.00 5.28 4.65
C GLU A 103 29.49 5.07 6.10
N GLU A 104 28.63 5.26 7.10
CA GLU A 104 28.99 5.20 8.53
C GLU A 104 28.61 3.88 9.21
N VAL A 105 27.99 2.96 8.47
CA VAL A 105 27.48 1.69 9.03
C VAL A 105 27.92 0.49 8.20
N ASP A 106 27.96 -0.68 8.85
CA ASP A 106 28.25 -1.94 8.18
C ASP A 106 27.16 -2.31 7.16
N GLU A 107 27.49 -3.17 6.20
CA GLU A 107 26.56 -3.59 5.15
C GLU A 107 25.25 -4.19 5.68
N THR A 108 25.31 -4.83 6.85
CA THR A 108 24.15 -5.44 7.53
C THR A 108 23.22 -4.42 8.17
N GLU A 109 23.63 -3.16 8.29
CA GLU A 109 22.87 -2.08 8.91
C GLU A 109 22.41 -1.02 7.90
N ARG A 110 22.77 -1.19 6.62
CA ARG A 110 22.44 -0.25 5.55
C ARG A 110 20.93 -0.02 5.44
N VAL A 111 20.60 1.20 5.03
CA VAL A 111 19.26 1.71 4.83
C VAL A 111 19.02 2.05 3.36
N GLN A 112 17.75 2.08 2.97
CA GLN A 112 17.31 2.57 1.67
C GLN A 112 15.93 3.20 1.77
N ILE A 113 15.53 3.95 0.74
CA ILE A 113 14.15 4.39 0.61
C ILE A 113 13.27 3.16 0.36
N ALA A 114 12.38 2.88 1.32
CA ALA A 114 11.43 1.79 1.27
C ALA A 114 10.10 2.23 0.67
N ASN A 115 9.64 3.46 0.92
CA ASN A 115 8.38 3.96 0.38
C ASN A 115 8.52 5.37 -0.20
N PHE A 116 8.20 5.50 -1.48
CA PHE A 116 7.97 6.77 -2.15
C PHE A 116 6.50 7.13 -1.97
N LEU A 117 6.15 7.85 -0.90
CA LEU A 117 4.75 8.12 -0.55
C LEU A 117 4.22 9.32 -1.34
N CYS A 118 4.77 10.50 -1.11
CA CYS A 118 4.39 11.69 -1.83
C CYS A 118 5.55 12.69 -1.86
N PRO A 119 5.52 13.70 -2.74
CA PRO A 119 6.56 14.71 -2.78
C PRO A 119 6.76 15.34 -1.40
N GLY A 120 7.96 15.22 -0.85
CA GLY A 120 8.27 15.71 0.49
C GLY A 120 8.03 14.72 1.64
N ASN A 121 7.66 13.47 1.39
CA ASN A 121 7.53 12.43 2.41
C ASN A 121 7.93 11.05 1.89
N TYR A 122 9.00 10.51 2.45
CA TYR A 122 9.59 9.23 2.06
C TYR A 122 9.84 8.39 3.31
N ALA A 123 9.59 7.08 3.25
CA ALA A 123 9.98 6.17 4.33
C ALA A 123 11.34 5.54 3.99
N VAL A 124 12.28 5.66 4.92
CA VAL A 124 13.59 5.01 4.88
C VAL A 124 13.56 3.83 5.83
N SER A 125 14.16 2.72 5.42
CA SER A 125 14.15 1.48 6.19
C SER A 125 15.47 0.72 6.07
N GLY A 126 15.84 0.01 7.13
CA GLY A 126 17.05 -0.79 7.21
C GLY A 126 17.39 -1.18 8.64
N GLY A 127 18.68 -1.37 8.93
CA GLY A 127 19.15 -1.69 10.28
C GLY A 127 18.93 -0.53 11.25
N VAL A 128 18.81 -0.85 12.55
CA VAL A 128 18.55 0.17 13.58
C VAL A 128 19.66 1.22 13.60
N LYS A 129 20.94 0.82 13.48
CA LYS A 129 22.05 1.79 13.49
C LYS A 129 22.02 2.71 12.29
N GLY A 130 21.70 2.17 11.10
CA GLY A 130 21.55 3.00 9.89
C GLY A 130 20.42 4.02 10.03
N ILE A 131 19.30 3.63 10.65
CA ILE A 131 18.18 4.53 10.92
C ILE A 131 18.56 5.62 11.93
N GLU A 132 19.29 5.28 13.01
CA GLU A 132 19.79 6.26 13.97
C GLU A 132 20.70 7.31 13.29
N VAL A 133 21.57 6.88 12.38
CA VAL A 133 22.43 7.79 11.60
C VAL A 133 21.61 8.68 10.66
N VAL A 134 20.58 8.13 9.99
CA VAL A 134 19.64 8.92 9.18
C VAL A 134 18.99 10.00 10.02
N GLU A 135 18.48 9.68 11.21
CA GLU A 135 17.84 10.66 12.10
C GLU A 135 18.82 11.74 12.58
N ALA A 136 20.06 11.35 12.91
CA ALA A 136 21.10 12.29 13.32
C ALA A 136 21.47 13.27 12.20
N LYS A 137 21.54 12.81 10.95
CA LYS A 137 21.92 13.60 9.77
C LYS A 137 20.74 14.36 9.16
N ALA A 138 19.49 13.95 9.37
CA ALA A 138 18.33 14.53 8.68
C ALA A 138 18.26 16.07 8.77
N LYS A 139 18.59 16.65 9.93
CA LYS A 139 18.60 18.11 10.12
C LYS A 139 19.65 18.83 9.27
N SER A 140 20.85 18.26 9.11
CA SER A 140 21.90 18.90 8.28
C SER A 140 21.54 18.88 6.80
N PHE A 141 20.77 17.87 6.36
CA PHE A 141 20.17 17.79 5.02
C PHE A 141 18.95 18.70 4.85
N LYS A 142 18.55 19.43 5.91
CA LYS A 142 17.37 20.33 5.95
C LYS A 142 16.03 19.60 5.89
N ALA A 143 15.97 18.35 6.37
CA ALA A 143 14.69 17.69 6.59
C ALA A 143 13.88 18.50 7.63
N ARG A 144 12.57 18.61 7.41
CA ARG A 144 11.66 19.27 8.34
C ARG A 144 11.54 18.47 9.63
N MET A 145 11.41 17.16 9.51
CA MET A 145 11.33 16.24 10.64
C MET A 145 11.58 14.79 10.18
N THR A 146 11.95 13.95 11.14
CA THR A 146 11.90 12.50 11.03
C THR A 146 10.88 11.94 12.01
N VAL A 147 10.17 10.88 11.63
CA VAL A 147 9.18 10.20 12.48
C VAL A 147 9.43 8.70 12.40
N CYS A 148 9.89 8.10 13.50
CA CYS A 148 10.03 6.65 13.60
C CYS A 148 8.65 5.98 13.48
N LEU A 149 8.56 4.94 12.65
CA LEU A 149 7.32 4.25 12.35
C LEU A 149 7.22 2.98 13.21
N ALA A 150 6.06 2.80 13.86
CA ALA A 150 5.76 1.59 14.63
C ALA A 150 5.44 0.42 13.69
N VAL A 151 6.48 -0.15 13.08
CA VAL A 151 6.41 -1.32 12.19
C VAL A 151 7.28 -2.44 12.73
N ALA A 152 6.90 -3.68 12.42
CA ALA A 152 7.57 -4.85 12.95
C ALA A 152 9.01 -5.05 12.44
N GLY A 153 9.35 -4.53 11.25
CA GLY A 153 10.69 -4.67 10.68
C GLY A 153 10.91 -3.83 9.44
N ALA A 154 12.08 -3.97 8.82
CA ALA A 154 12.48 -3.19 7.65
C ALA A 154 11.84 -3.67 6.34
N PHE A 155 10.53 -3.46 6.20
CA PHE A 155 9.76 -3.81 4.99
C PHE A 155 10.30 -3.12 3.74
N HIS A 156 10.09 -3.76 2.58
CA HIS A 156 10.50 -3.25 1.27
C HIS A 156 12.03 -3.09 1.14
N THR A 157 12.76 -3.93 1.86
CA THR A 157 14.22 -4.03 1.80
C THR A 157 14.71 -5.47 1.74
N SER A 158 16.02 -5.63 1.56
CA SER A 158 16.69 -6.93 1.58
C SER A 158 16.55 -7.69 2.90
N PHE A 159 16.21 -7.01 4.01
CA PHE A 159 15.91 -7.62 5.31
C PHE A 159 14.74 -8.59 5.23
N MET A 160 13.80 -8.37 4.32
CA MET A 160 12.63 -9.24 4.17
C MET A 160 12.88 -10.46 3.27
N ARG A 161 14.09 -10.62 2.71
CA ARG A 161 14.43 -11.75 1.83
C ARG A 161 14.13 -13.14 2.41
N PRO A 162 14.31 -13.40 3.73
CA PRO A 162 13.93 -14.70 4.32
C PRO A 162 12.43 -15.04 4.18
N ALA A 163 11.57 -14.04 4.03
CA ALA A 163 10.12 -14.25 3.86
C ALA A 163 9.71 -14.59 2.41
N VAL A 164 10.58 -14.33 1.42
CA VAL A 164 10.24 -14.42 0.00
C VAL A 164 9.90 -15.85 -0.41
N SER A 165 10.73 -16.85 -0.05
CA SER A 165 10.50 -18.25 -0.45
C SER A 165 9.19 -18.82 0.09
N ARG A 166 8.81 -18.43 1.31
CA ARG A 166 7.54 -18.81 1.94
C ARG A 166 6.36 -18.15 1.23
N LEU A 167 6.49 -16.88 0.87
CA LEU A 167 5.47 -16.18 0.10
C LEU A 167 5.31 -16.78 -1.30
N GLU A 168 6.42 -17.07 -2.00
CA GLU A 168 6.40 -17.74 -3.31
C GLU A 168 5.66 -19.07 -3.24
N SER A 169 5.94 -19.89 -2.22
CA SER A 169 5.25 -21.16 -2.00
C SER A 169 3.74 -20.98 -1.79
N ALA A 170 3.34 -19.97 -1.01
CA ALA A 170 1.92 -19.66 -0.78
C ALA A 170 1.23 -19.10 -2.04
N LEU A 171 1.92 -18.29 -2.84
CA LEU A 171 1.41 -17.78 -4.10
C LEU A 171 1.28 -18.88 -5.16
N ALA A 172 2.20 -19.85 -5.17
CA ALA A 172 2.14 -21.00 -6.07
C ALA A 172 0.91 -21.87 -5.80
N SER A 173 0.53 -22.07 -4.53
CA SER A 173 -0.66 -22.85 -4.14
C SER A 173 -1.98 -22.08 -4.25
N THR A 174 -1.93 -20.78 -4.56
CA THR A 174 -3.12 -19.94 -4.71
C THR A 174 -3.57 -19.90 -6.17
N GLU A 175 -4.88 -20.10 -6.42
CA GLU A 175 -5.49 -19.90 -7.73
C GLU A 175 -5.56 -18.40 -8.04
N PHE A 176 -4.98 -17.97 -9.16
CA PHE A 176 -5.12 -16.62 -9.67
C PHE A 176 -5.93 -16.65 -10.96
N ARG A 177 -6.87 -15.73 -11.08
CA ARG A 177 -7.64 -15.49 -12.30
C ARG A 177 -7.21 -14.19 -12.92
N THR A 178 -7.29 -14.09 -14.24
CA THR A 178 -7.08 -12.84 -14.96
C THR A 178 -8.04 -11.78 -14.40
N PRO A 179 -7.53 -10.69 -13.81
CA PRO A 179 -8.38 -9.69 -13.20
C PRO A 179 -9.10 -8.88 -14.29
N ARG A 180 -10.37 -8.55 -14.05
CA ARG A 180 -11.16 -7.70 -14.97
C ARG A 180 -10.61 -6.28 -15.06
N ILE A 181 -9.93 -5.83 -14.01
CA ILE A 181 -9.29 -4.52 -13.89
C ILE A 181 -7.80 -4.79 -13.65
N PRO A 182 -6.89 -4.23 -14.46
CA PRO A 182 -5.46 -4.41 -14.25
C PRO A 182 -5.05 -3.96 -12.85
N VAL A 183 -4.15 -4.73 -12.23
CA VAL A 183 -3.58 -4.41 -10.92
C VAL A 183 -2.36 -3.53 -11.15
N ILE A 184 -2.31 -2.35 -10.54
CA ILE A 184 -1.12 -1.49 -10.59
C ILE A 184 -0.18 -1.93 -9.48
N SER A 185 1.03 -2.31 -9.86
CA SER A 185 2.03 -2.81 -8.94
C SER A 185 2.75 -1.68 -8.21
N ASN A 186 3.02 -1.87 -6.92
CA ASN A 186 3.89 -0.98 -6.14
C ASN A 186 5.38 -1.12 -6.50
N VAL A 187 5.76 -2.15 -7.26
CA VAL A 187 7.16 -2.43 -7.60
C VAL A 187 7.62 -1.59 -8.79
N ASP A 188 6.79 -1.47 -9.82
CA ASP A 188 7.13 -0.82 -11.08
C ASP A 188 6.15 0.30 -11.49
N ALA A 189 5.08 0.52 -10.71
CA ALA A 189 4.01 1.48 -11.01
C ALA A 189 3.30 1.23 -12.36
N LEU A 190 3.33 0.00 -12.87
CA LEU A 190 2.69 -0.39 -14.13
C LEU A 190 1.44 -1.25 -13.91
N PRO A 191 0.46 -1.22 -14.84
CA PRO A 191 -0.69 -2.09 -14.81
C PRO A 191 -0.34 -3.50 -15.30
N HIS A 192 -0.78 -4.52 -14.57
CA HIS A 192 -0.58 -5.93 -14.87
C HIS A 192 -1.92 -6.68 -14.91
N SER A 193 -2.07 -7.60 -15.85
CA SER A 193 -3.28 -8.44 -15.98
C SER A 193 -2.97 -9.93 -16.14
N ASP A 194 -1.71 -10.28 -16.38
CA ASP A 194 -1.28 -11.67 -16.46
C ASP A 194 -1.14 -12.27 -15.05
N PRO A 195 -1.88 -13.34 -14.70
CA PRO A 195 -1.83 -13.96 -13.37
C PRO A 195 -0.43 -14.37 -12.90
N ASP A 196 0.39 -14.93 -13.80
CA ASP A 196 1.72 -15.41 -13.47
C ASP A 196 2.69 -14.26 -13.19
N THR A 197 2.60 -13.21 -14.01
CA THR A 197 3.32 -11.95 -13.78
C THR A 197 2.93 -11.33 -12.43
N ILE A 198 1.64 -11.30 -12.10
CA ILE A 198 1.17 -10.77 -10.81
C ILE A 198 1.74 -11.58 -9.64
N LYS A 199 1.77 -12.91 -9.71
CA LYS A 199 2.40 -13.76 -8.68
C LYS A 199 3.87 -13.41 -8.47
N GLN A 200 4.64 -13.29 -9.55
CA GLN A 200 6.07 -12.94 -9.48
C GLN A 200 6.28 -11.55 -8.86
N ILE A 201 5.44 -10.59 -9.23
CA ILE A 201 5.49 -9.23 -8.68
C ILE A 201 5.16 -9.21 -7.19
N LEU A 202 4.14 -9.94 -6.75
CA LEU A 202 3.76 -10.01 -5.34
C LEU A 202 4.88 -10.59 -4.48
N ALA A 203 5.59 -11.62 -4.96
CA ALA A 203 6.77 -12.16 -4.29
C ALA A 203 7.88 -11.09 -4.18
N ARG A 204 8.15 -10.38 -5.28
CA ARG A 204 9.16 -9.32 -5.35
C ARG A 204 8.82 -8.08 -4.51
N GLN A 205 7.54 -7.78 -4.30
CA GLN A 205 7.08 -6.59 -3.58
C GLN A 205 7.58 -6.51 -2.14
N VAL A 206 7.81 -7.66 -1.52
CA VAL A 206 8.28 -7.78 -0.14
C VAL A 206 9.64 -7.12 0.10
N THR A 207 10.49 -7.14 -0.93
CA THR A 207 11.88 -6.63 -0.87
C THR A 207 12.10 -5.42 -1.76
N SER A 208 11.07 -4.95 -2.46
CA SER A 208 11.17 -3.83 -3.40
C SER A 208 10.51 -2.57 -2.82
N PRO A 209 11.09 -1.38 -3.05
CA PRO A 209 10.48 -0.13 -2.63
C PRO A 209 9.08 0.08 -3.21
N VAL A 210 8.20 0.70 -2.42
CA VAL A 210 6.84 1.06 -2.82
C VAL A 210 6.85 2.35 -3.63
N GLN A 211 6.44 2.27 -4.89
CA GLN A 211 6.42 3.37 -5.87
C GLN A 211 5.10 4.16 -5.88
N TRP A 212 4.54 4.45 -4.70
CA TRP A 212 3.21 5.06 -4.59
C TRP A 212 3.12 6.44 -5.25
N GLU A 213 4.11 7.30 -5.01
CA GLU A 213 4.22 8.61 -5.64
C GLU A 213 4.19 8.51 -7.17
N THR A 214 4.96 7.59 -7.74
CA THR A 214 5.02 7.33 -9.19
C THR A 214 3.68 6.81 -9.71
N THR A 215 3.04 5.90 -8.99
CA THR A 215 1.71 5.37 -9.32
C THR A 215 0.67 6.48 -9.41
N VAL A 216 0.58 7.32 -8.37
CA VAL A 216 -0.42 8.42 -8.35
C VAL A 216 -0.13 9.44 -9.44
N LYS A 217 1.13 9.84 -9.65
CA LYS A 217 1.52 10.76 -10.73
C LYS A 217 1.13 10.20 -12.11
N THR A 218 1.40 8.91 -12.34
CA THR A 218 1.08 8.24 -13.61
C THR A 218 -0.43 8.19 -13.84
N LEU A 219 -1.20 7.87 -12.80
CA LEU A 219 -2.65 7.83 -12.88
C LEU A 219 -3.26 9.21 -13.12
N MET A 220 -2.80 10.24 -12.42
CA MET A 220 -3.22 11.62 -12.65
C MET A 220 -2.92 12.06 -14.09
N GLY A 221 -1.72 11.74 -14.61
CA GLY A 221 -1.34 12.01 -15.99
C GLY A 221 -2.19 11.27 -17.03
N LYS A 222 -2.86 10.18 -16.63
CA LYS A 222 -3.79 9.40 -17.45
C LYS A 222 -5.27 9.78 -17.24
N GLY A 223 -5.56 10.84 -16.49
CA GLY A 223 -6.92 11.35 -16.29
C GLY A 223 -7.68 10.72 -15.12
N LEU A 224 -6.98 10.25 -14.08
CA LEU A 224 -7.63 9.87 -12.81
C LEU A 224 -8.34 11.09 -12.20
N GLU A 225 -9.67 11.05 -12.12
CA GLU A 225 -10.49 12.10 -11.49
C GLU A 225 -11.02 11.72 -10.11
N LYS A 226 -11.24 10.42 -9.87
CA LYS A 226 -11.85 9.92 -8.63
C LYS A 226 -11.13 8.69 -8.13
N SER A 227 -10.92 8.64 -6.82
CA SER A 227 -10.42 7.47 -6.13
C SER A 227 -11.26 7.12 -4.89
N TYR A 228 -11.15 5.88 -4.44
CA TYR A 228 -11.87 5.23 -3.36
C TYR A 228 -10.86 4.39 -2.59
N GLU A 229 -10.62 4.72 -1.33
CA GLU A 229 -9.74 3.94 -0.47
C GLU A 229 -10.56 2.96 0.37
N LEU A 230 -10.34 1.66 0.17
CA LEU A 230 -11.00 0.59 0.92
C LEU A 230 -10.06 0.12 2.04
N GLY A 231 -10.38 0.49 3.28
CA GLY A 231 -9.63 0.08 4.47
C GLY A 231 -10.56 -0.35 5.61
N PRO A 232 -10.02 -0.89 6.73
CA PRO A 232 -10.81 -1.36 7.88
C PRO A 232 -11.52 -0.25 8.69
N GLY A 233 -11.87 0.87 8.06
CA GLY A 233 -12.59 2.00 8.63
C GLY A 233 -13.63 2.56 7.65
N LYS A 234 -14.17 3.75 7.95
CA LYS A 234 -15.07 4.42 7.01
C LYS A 234 -14.33 4.70 5.69
N VAL A 235 -14.98 4.39 4.57
CA VAL A 235 -14.54 4.78 3.22
C VAL A 235 -14.26 6.28 3.23
N ARG A 236 -13.06 6.67 2.81
CA ARG A 236 -12.68 8.07 2.60
C ARG A 236 -12.83 8.31 1.09
N ASP A 237 -13.79 9.16 0.75
CA ASP A 237 -13.98 9.72 -0.60
C ASP A 237 -13.05 10.92 -0.82
#